data_AF-A0A0G1S6P7-F1
#
_entry.id   AF-A0A0G1S6P7-F1
#
_cell.length_a   1.000
_cell.length_b   1.000
_cell.length_c   1.000
_cell.angle_alpha   90.00
_cell.angle_beta   90.00
_cell.angle_gamma   90.00
#
_symmetry.space_group_name_H-M   'P 1'
#
loop_
_entity.id
_entity.type
_entity.pdbx_description
1 polymer ?
#
loop_
_entity_poly.entity_id
_entity_poly.type
_entity_poly.pdbx_seq_one_letter_code
_entity_poly.pdbx_strand_id
1 'polypeptide(L)'
;MVVVATVVLALVSIISAVLLYQKKQEPVAPNVGIPSRAAEGTACVGNFTISASPTPTPTPTPTPGGSPTPTPTPTPTPTPTPTPGTPNNCGGTCGSNYNCQGGLFCSQGFCRNPDCPSASNCECGGGATPTPTPSASPSLVVGQTPPGDVMGTWTISIAGILLLGLGSLLMLAF
;
A
#
# COMPACT_ATOMS: atom_id res chain seq x y z
N MET A 1 6.55 42.92 9.68
CA MET A 1 7.60 42.02 9.15
C MET A 1 7.91 40.86 10.10
N VAL A 2 8.18 41.11 11.39
CA VAL A 2 8.46 40.04 12.37
C VAL A 2 7.27 39.08 12.56
N VAL A 3 6.04 39.60 12.69
CA VAL A 3 4.83 38.77 12.86
C VAL A 3 4.58 37.86 11.65
N VAL A 4 4.74 38.39 10.43
CA VAL A 4 4.59 37.62 9.19
C VAL A 4 5.65 36.51 9.12
N ALA A 5 6.90 36.81 9.49
CA ALA A 5 7.95 35.80 9.53
C ALA A 5 7.64 34.67 10.52
N THR A 6 7.18 35.00 11.74
CA THR A 6 6.83 33.99 12.75
C THR A 6 5.65 33.10 12.33
N VAL A 7 4.65 33.66 11.65
CA VAL A 7 3.51 32.90 11.13
C VAL A 7 3.94 31.95 10.01
N VAL A 8 4.80 32.41 9.10
CA VAL A 8 5.33 31.57 8.02
C VAL A 8 6.18 30.42 8.58
N LEU A 9 7.06 30.69 9.54
CA LEU A 9 7.88 29.67 10.20
C LEU A 9 7.02 28.62 10.94
N ALA A 10 5.97 29.06 11.63
CA ALA A 10 5.02 28.17 12.30
C ALA A 10 4.30 27.25 11.29
N LEU A 11 3.78 27.81 10.19
CA LEU A 11 3.09 27.04 9.15
C LEU A 11 4.01 26.00 8.50
N VAL A 12 5.24 26.37 8.15
CA VAL A 12 6.22 25.45 7.56
C VAL A 12 6.54 24.29 8.51
N SER A 13 6.69 24.57 9.81
CA SER A 13 6.97 23.54 10.82
C SER A 13 5.82 22.53 10.97
N ILE A 14 4.58 23.00 10.99
CA ILE A 14 3.38 22.17 11.14
C ILE A 14 3.19 21.29 9.91
N ILE A 15 3.30 21.85 8.70
CA ILE A 15 3.15 21.11 7.45
C ILE A 15 4.21 20.01 7.35
N SER A 16 5.47 20.32 7.71
CA SER A 16 6.56 19.34 7.68
C SER A 16 6.30 18.18 8.65
N ALA A 17 5.84 18.47 9.87
CA ALA A 17 5.51 17.45 10.85
C ALA A 17 4.37 16.54 10.34
N VAL A 18 3.30 17.12 9.79
CA VAL A 18 2.17 16.35 9.25
C VAL A 18 2.61 15.44 8.10
N LEU A 19 3.41 15.94 7.16
CA LEU A 19 3.91 15.14 6.04
C LEU A 19 4.78 13.97 6.49
N LEU A 20 5.61 14.16 7.52
CA LEU A 20 6.41 13.09 8.11
C LEU A 20 5.55 12.04 8.84
N TYR A 21 4.48 12.46 9.52
CA TYR A 21 3.53 11.54 10.15
C TYR A 21 2.76 10.70 9.13
N GLN A 22 2.29 11.33 8.03
CA GLN A 22 1.57 10.63 6.96
C GLN A 22 2.49 9.62 6.23
N LYS A 23 3.76 9.96 6.01
CA LYS A 23 4.74 9.06 5.39
C LYS A 23 5.11 7.85 6.25
N LYS A 24 5.02 7.94 7.58
CA LYS A 24 5.37 6.83 8.50
C LYS A 24 4.28 5.76 8.62
N GLN A 25 3.09 6.01 8.07
CA GLN A 25 1.94 5.13 8.21
C GLN A 25 1.79 4.10 7.08
N GLU A 26 2.76 3.97 6.17
CA GLU A 26 2.72 2.86 5.22
C GLU A 26 2.95 1.56 6.03
N PRO A 27 1.95 0.68 6.15
CA PRO A 27 2.12 -0.57 6.87
C PRO A 27 3.13 -1.40 6.08
N VAL A 28 4.37 -1.45 6.57
CA VAL A 28 5.35 -2.43 6.11
C VAL A 28 4.80 -3.77 6.59
N ALA A 29 4.04 -4.44 5.72
CA ALA A 29 3.57 -5.79 5.97
C ALA A 29 4.79 -6.64 6.35
N PRO A 30 4.81 -7.29 7.53
CA PRO A 30 5.85 -8.24 7.83
C PRO A 30 5.73 -9.38 6.82
N ASN A 31 6.68 -9.52 5.89
CA ASN A 31 6.81 -10.72 5.05
C ASN A 31 7.24 -11.95 5.86
N VAL A 32 7.00 -11.98 7.19
CA VAL A 32 7.16 -13.18 7.98
C VAL A 32 6.00 -14.09 7.59
N GLY A 33 6.30 -15.07 6.75
CA GLY A 33 5.41 -16.18 6.50
C GLY A 33 4.94 -16.73 7.84
N ILE A 34 3.65 -16.58 8.11
CA ILE A 34 2.97 -17.23 9.22
C ILE A 34 3.27 -18.72 9.08
N PRO A 35 4.01 -19.38 10.01
CA PRO A 35 3.99 -20.83 10.04
C PRO A 35 2.55 -21.20 10.36
N SER A 36 1.90 -21.90 9.43
CA SER A 36 0.58 -22.48 9.64
C SER A 36 0.59 -23.23 10.97
N ARG A 37 -0.17 -22.72 11.94
CA ARG A 37 -0.45 -23.35 13.22
C ARG A 37 -1.30 -24.60 12.97
N ALA A 38 -0.65 -25.66 12.53
CA ALA A 38 -1.22 -26.97 12.29
C ALA A 38 -0.31 -28.04 12.91
N ALA A 39 -0.09 -27.96 14.23
CA ALA A 39 0.43 -29.07 15.02
C ALA A 39 0.21 -28.84 16.52
N GLU A 40 -1.00 -28.47 16.92
CA GLU A 40 -1.44 -28.55 18.32
C GLU A 40 -2.48 -29.66 18.41
N GLY A 41 -2.02 -30.91 18.39
CA GLY A 41 -2.91 -32.06 18.52
C GLY A 41 -2.20 -33.37 18.24
N THR A 42 -2.01 -34.17 19.30
CA THR A 42 -1.36 -35.48 19.32
C THR A 42 0.16 -35.43 19.42
N ALA A 43 0.65 -35.32 20.65
CA ALA A 43 1.97 -35.81 20.99
C ALA A 43 2.00 -37.32 20.71
N CYS A 44 2.68 -37.73 19.64
CA CYS A 44 2.97 -39.13 19.37
C CYS A 44 3.93 -39.64 20.46
N VAL A 45 3.39 -40.26 21.52
CA VAL A 45 4.20 -40.99 22.49
C VAL A 45 4.58 -42.32 21.85
N GLY A 46 5.73 -42.34 21.18
CA GLY A 46 6.32 -43.57 20.67
C GLY A 46 7.03 -44.33 21.79
N ASN A 47 6.53 -45.50 22.17
CA ASN A 47 7.29 -46.44 22.98
C ASN A 47 8.43 -47.02 22.12
N PHE A 48 9.68 -46.73 22.47
CA PHE A 48 10.84 -47.37 21.86
C PHE A 48 11.49 -48.31 22.88
N THR A 49 11.62 -49.58 22.50
CA THR A 49 12.37 -50.58 23.26
C THR A 49 13.82 -50.57 22.81
N ILE A 50 14.73 -50.29 23.72
CA ILE A 50 16.17 -50.25 23.44
C ILE A 50 16.68 -51.70 23.48
N SER A 51 16.80 -52.33 22.31
CA SER A 51 17.47 -53.63 22.18
C SER A 51 18.97 -53.39 22.23
N ALA A 52 19.67 -54.02 23.18
CA ALA A 52 21.12 -53.98 23.25
C ALA A 52 21.72 -54.64 22.00
N SER A 53 22.25 -53.81 21.11
CA SER A 53 22.96 -54.23 19.89
C SER A 53 24.36 -54.72 20.27
N PRO A 54 24.87 -55.80 19.65
CA PRO A 54 26.24 -56.26 19.91
C PRO A 54 27.26 -55.17 19.58
N THR A 55 28.28 -55.07 20.42
CA THR A 55 29.40 -54.13 20.32
C THR A 55 30.10 -54.28 18.96
N PRO A 56 30.17 -53.23 18.13
CA PRO A 56 30.84 -53.32 16.84
C PRO A 56 32.35 -53.47 17.04
N THR A 57 32.93 -54.46 16.37
CA THR A 57 34.37 -54.68 16.28
C THR A 57 35.04 -53.46 15.62
N PRO A 58 36.16 -52.94 16.15
CA PRO A 58 36.83 -51.78 15.57
C PRO A 58 37.27 -52.09 14.14
N THR A 59 36.67 -51.38 13.19
CA THR A 59 37.02 -51.45 11.77
C THR A 59 38.29 -50.63 11.56
N PRO A 60 39.28 -51.10 10.78
CA PRO A 60 40.52 -50.36 10.55
C PRO A 60 40.23 -48.97 9.95
N THR A 61 40.83 -47.96 10.57
CA THR A 61 40.74 -46.57 10.16
C THR A 61 41.28 -46.40 8.73
N PRO A 62 40.47 -45.95 7.76
CA PRO A 62 41.00 -45.63 6.44
C PRO A 62 41.97 -44.45 6.53
N THR A 63 43.14 -44.62 5.95
CA THR A 63 44.15 -43.56 5.75
C THR A 63 43.50 -42.38 5.03
N PRO A 64 43.73 -41.12 5.44
CA PRO A 64 43.18 -39.96 4.75
C PRO A 64 43.67 -39.91 3.31
N GLY A 65 42.82 -40.33 2.37
CA GLY A 65 43.00 -40.05 0.95
C GLY A 65 42.84 -38.54 0.73
N GLY A 66 43.73 -37.97 -0.10
CA GLY A 66 43.76 -36.54 -0.39
C GLY A 66 42.36 -36.00 -0.70
N SER A 67 41.94 -35.00 0.08
CA SER A 67 40.67 -34.31 -0.14
C SER A 67 40.65 -33.77 -1.58
N PRO A 68 39.64 -34.10 -2.40
CA PRO A 68 39.50 -33.45 -3.69
C PRO A 68 39.31 -31.95 -3.43
N THR A 69 40.11 -31.13 -4.11
CA THR A 69 39.98 -29.68 -4.08
C THR A 69 38.59 -29.32 -4.60
N PRO A 70 37.75 -28.58 -3.83
CA PRO A 70 36.43 -28.20 -4.30
C PRO A 70 36.59 -27.35 -5.57
N THR A 71 36.02 -27.82 -6.67
CA THR A 71 35.96 -27.05 -7.91
C THR A 71 35.05 -25.85 -7.67
N PRO A 72 35.48 -24.62 -8.03
CA PRO A 72 34.64 -23.43 -7.83
C PRO A 72 33.31 -23.62 -8.58
N THR A 73 32.21 -23.52 -7.86
CA THR A 73 30.87 -23.54 -8.45
C THR A 73 30.72 -22.29 -9.33
N PRO A 74 30.28 -22.43 -10.59
CA PRO A 74 30.07 -21.27 -11.44
C PRO A 74 29.04 -20.34 -10.80
N THR A 75 29.41 -19.06 -10.64
CA THR A 75 28.50 -18.02 -10.15
C THR A 75 27.32 -17.91 -11.11
N PRO A 76 26.06 -17.98 -10.63
CA PRO A 76 24.92 -17.80 -11.51
C PRO A 76 24.99 -16.43 -12.17
N THR A 77 24.94 -16.41 -13.50
CA THR A 77 24.87 -15.16 -14.26
C THR A 77 23.57 -14.44 -13.91
N PRO A 78 23.60 -13.13 -13.61
CA PRO A 78 22.36 -12.40 -13.32
C PRO A 78 21.43 -12.49 -14.53
N THR A 79 20.22 -12.99 -14.29
CA THR A 79 19.18 -13.01 -15.33
C THR A 79 18.82 -11.56 -15.67
N PRO A 80 18.78 -11.19 -16.96
CA PRO A 80 18.40 -9.84 -17.36
C PRO A 80 16.99 -9.55 -16.85
N THR A 81 16.83 -8.43 -16.15
CA THR A 81 15.50 -7.93 -15.78
C THR A 81 14.74 -7.63 -17.08
N PRO A 82 13.52 -8.16 -17.26
CA PRO A 82 12.73 -7.85 -18.45
C PRO A 82 12.50 -6.35 -18.53
N THR A 83 12.85 -5.75 -19.66
CA THR A 83 12.53 -4.35 -19.94
C THR A 83 11.00 -4.21 -19.98
N PRO A 84 10.41 -3.26 -19.25
CA PRO A 84 8.97 -3.00 -19.35
C PRO A 84 8.60 -2.74 -20.82
N GLY A 85 7.67 -3.53 -21.36
CA GLY A 85 7.11 -3.29 -22.68
C GLY A 85 6.40 -1.94 -22.74
N THR A 86 6.15 -1.44 -23.95
CA THR A 86 5.34 -0.23 -24.14
C THR A 86 3.98 -0.41 -23.49
N PRO A 87 3.49 0.56 -22.68
CA PRO A 87 2.20 0.43 -22.04
C PRO A 87 1.07 0.28 -23.07
N ASN A 88 0.18 -0.67 -22.80
CA ASN A 88 -0.98 -0.99 -23.61
C ASN A 88 -2.09 0.02 -23.38
N ASN A 89 -2.84 0.30 -24.44
CA ASN A 89 -4.04 1.12 -24.38
C ASN A 89 -5.20 0.35 -23.73
N CYS A 90 -6.35 1.02 -23.58
CA CYS A 90 -7.56 0.38 -23.08
C CYS A 90 -7.86 -0.95 -23.79
N GLY A 91 -8.19 -1.99 -23.01
CA GLY A 91 -8.53 -3.31 -23.52
C GLY A 91 -7.33 -4.14 -23.98
N GLY A 92 -6.11 -3.58 -23.95
CA GLY A 92 -4.89 -4.36 -24.12
C GLY A 92 -4.61 -5.26 -22.92
N THR A 93 -3.86 -6.34 -23.12
CA THR A 93 -3.51 -7.29 -22.06
C THR A 93 -2.51 -6.70 -21.08
N CYS A 94 -2.59 -7.06 -19.81
CA CYS A 94 -1.67 -6.58 -18.79
C CYS A 94 -1.37 -7.67 -17.76
N GLY A 95 -0.12 -7.68 -17.26
CA GLY A 95 0.25 -8.44 -16.05
C GLY A 95 0.22 -7.58 -14.79
N SER A 96 0.41 -6.26 -14.95
CA SER A 96 0.42 -5.27 -13.87
C SER A 96 -0.06 -3.91 -14.39
N ASN A 97 -0.40 -2.99 -13.47
CA ASN A 97 -0.82 -1.62 -13.81
C ASN A 97 0.24 -0.85 -14.63
N TYR A 98 1.53 -1.16 -14.48
CA TYR A 98 2.61 -0.56 -15.28
C TYR A 98 2.55 -0.89 -16.78
N ASN A 99 1.81 -1.92 -17.16
CA ASN A 99 1.60 -2.26 -18.57
C ASN A 99 0.46 -1.47 -19.17
N CYS A 100 -0.19 -0.56 -18.44
CA CYS A 100 -1.34 0.20 -18.92
C CYS A 100 -0.98 1.70 -19.06
N GLN A 101 -1.33 2.28 -20.19
CA GLN A 101 -1.09 3.69 -20.50
C GLN A 101 -1.97 4.60 -19.62
N GLY A 102 -1.54 5.81 -19.31
CA GLY A 102 -2.45 6.91 -18.95
C GLY A 102 -3.45 6.67 -17.80
N GLY A 103 -3.00 6.19 -16.64
CA GLY A 103 -3.86 6.06 -15.44
C GLY A 103 -4.85 4.89 -15.47
N LEU A 104 -4.81 4.08 -16.53
CA LEU A 104 -5.53 2.81 -16.62
C LEU A 104 -4.95 1.79 -15.61
N PHE A 105 -5.79 0.90 -15.09
CA PHE A 105 -5.37 -0.15 -14.17
C PHE A 105 -5.61 -1.54 -14.78
N CYS A 106 -4.84 -2.53 -14.33
CA CYS A 106 -4.96 -3.88 -14.80
C CYS A 106 -6.09 -4.62 -14.05
N SER A 107 -7.14 -4.98 -14.78
CA SER A 107 -8.28 -5.71 -14.25
C SER A 107 -8.55 -6.95 -15.09
N GLN A 108 -8.61 -8.11 -14.45
CA GLN A 108 -8.84 -9.39 -15.13
C GLN A 108 -7.86 -9.67 -16.29
N GLY A 109 -6.63 -9.13 -16.22
CA GLY A 109 -5.63 -9.25 -17.28
C GLY A 109 -5.79 -8.27 -18.45
N PHE A 110 -6.68 -7.27 -18.34
CA PHE A 110 -6.87 -6.22 -19.35
C PHE A 110 -6.79 -4.82 -18.73
N CYS A 111 -6.25 -3.85 -19.48
CA CYS A 111 -6.23 -2.45 -19.07
C CYS A 111 -7.64 -1.86 -19.11
N ARG A 112 -8.13 -1.38 -17.96
CA ARG A 112 -9.48 -0.82 -17.77
C ARG A 112 -9.42 0.54 -17.07
N ASN A 113 -10.47 1.34 -17.24
CA ASN A 113 -10.59 2.62 -16.53
C ASN A 113 -11.06 2.37 -15.08
N PRO A 114 -10.43 2.98 -14.06
CA PRO A 114 -10.82 2.80 -12.66
C PRO A 114 -12.27 3.22 -12.37
N ASP A 115 -12.79 4.22 -13.07
CA ASP A 115 -14.18 4.68 -12.87
C ASP A 115 -15.23 3.75 -13.50
N CYS A 116 -14.81 2.90 -14.44
CA CYS A 116 -15.70 1.94 -15.11
C CYS A 116 -14.95 0.66 -15.51
N PRO A 117 -14.62 -0.22 -14.55
CA PRO A 117 -13.83 -1.43 -14.81
C PRO A 117 -14.55 -2.44 -15.72
N SER A 118 -15.89 -2.33 -15.77
CA SER A 118 -16.76 -3.15 -16.61
C SER A 118 -16.74 -2.74 -18.09
N ALA A 119 -16.36 -1.49 -18.40
CA ALA A 119 -16.35 -0.99 -19.76
C ALA A 119 -15.12 -1.51 -20.51
N SER A 120 -15.34 -2.27 -21.57
CA SER A 120 -14.25 -2.83 -22.38
C SER A 120 -13.52 -1.80 -23.24
N ASN A 121 -14.20 -0.69 -23.55
CA ASN A 121 -13.70 0.45 -24.31
C ASN A 121 -13.14 1.58 -23.45
N CYS A 122 -13.16 1.47 -22.11
CA CYS A 122 -12.71 2.50 -21.16
C CYS A 122 -13.35 3.88 -21.34
N GLU A 123 -14.38 3.97 -22.17
CA GLU A 123 -15.25 5.12 -22.22
C GLU A 123 -16.29 4.90 -21.15
N CYS A 124 -16.06 5.51 -19.99
CA CYS A 124 -17.12 5.63 -19.01
C CYS A 124 -18.17 6.53 -19.64
N GLY A 125 -19.32 5.96 -20.02
CA GLY A 125 -20.44 6.61 -20.70
C GLY A 125 -21.14 7.70 -19.86
N GLY A 126 -20.37 8.59 -19.24
CA GLY A 126 -20.80 9.84 -18.63
C GLY A 126 -20.69 11.03 -19.60
N GLY A 127 -20.52 10.78 -20.90
CA GLY A 127 -20.75 11.78 -21.94
C GLY A 127 -22.24 11.92 -22.22
N ALA A 128 -23.00 12.53 -21.31
CA ALA A 128 -24.32 13.02 -21.67
C ALA A 128 -24.14 14.07 -22.77
N THR A 129 -24.42 13.69 -24.02
CA THR A 129 -24.71 14.64 -25.09
C THR A 129 -25.77 15.61 -24.57
N PRO A 130 -25.60 16.95 -24.68
CA PRO A 130 -26.66 17.87 -24.32
C PRO A 130 -27.84 17.60 -25.25
N THR A 131 -28.85 16.89 -24.76
CA THR A 131 -30.15 16.83 -25.43
C THR A 131 -30.74 18.23 -25.29
N PRO A 132 -31.00 18.97 -26.38
CA PRO A 132 -31.70 20.24 -26.29
C PRO A 132 -33.14 19.94 -25.87
N THR A 133 -33.39 19.92 -24.56
CA THR A 133 -34.73 19.82 -24.01
C THR A 133 -35.29 21.23 -23.93
N PRO A 134 -36.43 21.52 -24.59
CA PRO A 134 -36.99 22.86 -24.62
C PRO A 134 -37.40 23.34 -23.23
N SER A 135 -37.03 24.59 -22.98
CA SER A 135 -37.40 25.47 -21.88
C SER A 135 -38.76 25.18 -21.22
N ALA A 136 -38.72 24.85 -19.93
CA ALA A 136 -39.81 25.11 -18.99
C ALA A 136 -39.25 25.37 -17.58
N SER A 137 -39.28 26.65 -17.19
CA SER A 137 -39.44 27.27 -15.85
C SER A 137 -38.70 26.71 -14.61
N PRO A 138 -38.01 27.56 -13.80
CA PRO A 138 -37.26 27.12 -12.62
C PRO A 138 -38.17 26.96 -11.38
N SER A 139 -38.01 25.85 -10.67
CA SER A 139 -38.34 25.77 -9.23
C SER A 139 -37.15 25.20 -8.49
N LEU A 140 -36.64 25.99 -7.54
CA LEU A 140 -35.51 25.65 -6.67
C LEU A 140 -35.80 24.38 -5.88
N VAL A 141 -34.95 23.36 -6.06
CA VAL A 141 -34.85 22.22 -5.15
C VAL A 141 -33.50 22.27 -4.47
N VAL A 142 -33.55 22.57 -3.18
CA VAL A 142 -32.46 22.54 -2.20
C VAL A 142 -31.87 21.13 -2.16
N GLY A 143 -30.54 21.05 -2.29
CA GLY A 143 -29.78 19.81 -2.20
C GLY A 143 -29.88 19.18 -0.82
N GLN A 144 -30.32 17.92 -0.78
CA GLN A 144 -30.17 17.03 0.36
C GLN A 144 -28.82 16.31 0.24
N THR A 145 -27.96 16.51 1.23
CA THR A 145 -26.74 15.73 1.46
C THR A 145 -27.07 14.39 2.14
N PRO A 146 -26.41 13.28 1.78
CA PRO A 146 -26.61 11.99 2.45
C PRO A 146 -26.01 11.96 3.87
N PRO A 147 -26.54 11.11 4.77
CA PRO A 147 -26.15 11.07 6.18
C PRO A 147 -24.98 10.11 6.40
N GLY A 148 -23.85 10.63 6.89
CA GLY A 148 -22.73 9.80 7.35
C GLY A 148 -21.47 10.61 7.60
N ASP A 149 -21.11 10.74 8.88
CA ASP A 149 -19.75 10.99 9.38
C ASP A 149 -19.13 12.39 9.23
N VAL A 150 -19.72 13.41 9.88
CA VAL A 150 -19.05 14.71 10.05
C VAL A 150 -19.12 15.25 11.49
N MET A 151 -18.89 14.40 12.49
CA MET A 151 -18.89 14.82 13.91
C MET A 151 -17.49 15.16 14.48
N GLY A 152 -16.40 14.91 13.74
CA GLY A 152 -15.03 15.11 14.25
C GLY A 152 -14.33 16.42 13.84
N THR A 153 -14.67 16.99 12.69
CA THR A 153 -13.86 18.06 12.08
C THR A 153 -14.31 19.48 12.46
N TRP A 154 -15.59 19.66 12.83
CA TRP A 154 -16.14 20.99 13.16
C TRP A 154 -15.71 21.51 14.54
N THR A 155 -15.47 20.63 15.51
CA THR A 155 -15.09 21.04 16.88
C THR A 155 -13.68 21.62 16.94
N ILE A 156 -12.74 21.07 16.16
CA ILE A 156 -11.35 21.55 16.10
C ILE A 156 -11.29 22.92 15.42
N SER A 157 -12.07 23.12 14.35
CA SER A 157 -12.13 24.42 13.65
C SER A 157 -12.73 25.52 14.51
N ILE A 158 -13.79 25.24 15.28
CA ILE A 158 -14.42 26.25 16.14
C ILE A 158 -13.54 26.57 17.36
N ALA A 159 -12.90 25.58 17.97
CA ALA A 159 -11.96 25.80 19.08
C ALA A 159 -10.72 26.61 18.63
N GLY A 160 -10.21 26.35 17.43
CA GLY A 160 -9.09 27.10 16.86
C GLY A 160 -9.43 28.58 16.58
N ILE A 161 -10.61 28.85 16.02
CA ILE A 161 -11.05 30.23 15.74
C ILE A 161 -11.29 31.00 17.04
N LEU A 162 -11.84 30.36 18.06
CA LEU A 162 -12.08 30.99 19.37
C LEU A 162 -10.77 31.36 20.09
N LEU A 163 -9.76 30.48 20.05
CA LEU A 163 -8.44 30.74 20.63
C LEU A 163 -7.68 31.85 19.90
N LEU A 164 -7.76 31.89 18.56
CA LEU A 164 -7.15 32.96 17.76
C LEU A 164 -7.85 34.32 17.98
N GLY A 165 -9.18 34.30 18.16
CA GLY A 165 -9.95 35.50 18.48
C GLY A 165 -9.62 36.06 19.85
N LEU A 166 -9.59 35.21 20.88
CA LEU A 166 -9.23 35.62 22.24
C LEU A 166 -7.77 36.07 22.34
N GLY A 167 -6.86 35.40 21.64
CA GLY A 167 -5.45 35.81 21.57
C GLY A 167 -5.24 37.16 20.89
N SER A 168 -6.00 37.45 19.82
CA SER A 168 -5.94 38.76 19.15
C SER A 168 -6.52 39.88 20.02
N LEU A 169 -7.60 39.62 20.75
CA LEU A 169 -8.20 40.62 21.65
C LEU A 169 -7.29 40.95 22.84
N LEU A 170 -6.58 39.96 23.39
CA LEU A 170 -5.62 40.17 24.47
C LEU A 170 -4.40 40.98 24.00
N MET A 171 -3.94 40.78 22.76
CA MET A 171 -2.83 41.56 22.17
C MET A 171 -3.20 43.01 21.81
N LEU A 172 -4.49 43.33 21.68
CA LEU A 172 -4.98 44.70 21.50
C LEU A 172 -5.19 45.44 22.83
N ALA A 173 -5.19 44.70 23.94
CA ALA A 173 -5.41 45.22 25.29
C ALA A 173 -4.11 45.56 26.04
N PHE A 174 -2.94 45.39 25.42
CA PHE A 174 -1.62 45.74 25.95
C PHE A 174 -0.83 46.61 24.96
#